data_AF-A0A7S1QZG4-F1
#
_entry.id   AF-A0A7S1QZG4-F1
#
_cell.length_a   1.000
_cell.length_b   1.000
_cell.length_c   1.000
_cell.angle_alpha   90.00
_cell.angle_beta   90.00
_cell.angle_gamma   90.00
#
_symmetry.space_group_name_H-M   'P 1'
#
loop_
_entity.id
_entity.type
_entity.pdbx_description
1 polymer ?
#
loop_
_entity_poly.entity_id
_entity_poly.type
_entity_poly.pdbx_seq_one_letter_code
_entity_poly.pdbx_strand_id
1 'polypeptide(L)'
;NFQGFVQSDWWAMWHNGLQNGTDQDMPGIADHGIGMTKTCMPPGCKNASLAWYMPSVLATQPSKSIDDAALRILAAIFRLRIKSKCSPPHCKQWLKQNVTRPAHVALARHIAAESIVLLKNDGGLLPLPGKGQEKISSIA
;
A
#
# COMPACT_ATOMS: atom_id res chain seq x y z
N ASN A 1 -12.77 8.50 18.56
CA ASN A 1 -12.76 7.02 18.47
C ASN A 1 -12.66 6.57 17.03
N PHE A 2 -11.55 5.94 16.66
CA PHE A 2 -11.37 5.33 15.34
C PHE A 2 -12.27 4.08 15.20
N GLN A 3 -12.83 3.84 14.00
CA GLN A 3 -13.78 2.74 13.74
C GLN A 3 -13.33 1.82 12.59
N GLY A 4 -12.14 2.08 12.02
CA GLY A 4 -11.55 1.22 11.00
C GLY A 4 -10.73 0.09 11.63
N PHE A 5 -9.83 -0.48 10.83
CA PHE A 5 -8.88 -1.49 11.27
C PHE A 5 -7.44 -0.97 11.09
N VAL A 6 -6.50 -1.53 11.84
CA VAL A 6 -5.07 -1.25 11.77
C VAL A 6 -4.36 -2.42 11.11
N GLN A 7 -3.66 -2.14 10.02
CA GLN A 7 -2.80 -3.11 9.34
C GLN A 7 -1.33 -2.76 9.61
N SER A 8 -0.50 -3.77 9.86
CA SER A 8 0.94 -3.53 9.95
C SER A 8 1.52 -3.14 8.59
N ASP A 9 2.65 -2.42 8.62
CA ASP A 9 3.55 -2.39 7.47
C ASP A 9 4.21 -3.77 7.28
N TRP A 10 4.84 -3.99 6.13
CA TRP A 10 5.45 -5.25 5.74
C TRP A 10 6.54 -5.64 6.74
N TRP A 11 6.30 -6.75 7.46
CA TRP A 11 7.19 -7.30 8.49
C TRP A 11 7.49 -6.34 9.66
N ALA A 12 6.66 -5.33 9.88
CA ALA A 12 6.85 -4.39 10.99
C ALA A 12 6.40 -4.95 12.35
N MET A 13 5.89 -6.19 12.42
CA MET A 13 5.41 -6.80 13.66
C MET A 13 6.52 -7.53 14.43
N TRP A 14 6.89 -6.97 15.58
CA TRP A 14 7.92 -7.51 16.48
C TRP A 14 7.36 -8.34 17.65
N HIS A 15 6.04 -8.29 17.86
CA HIS A 15 5.29 -9.07 18.84
C HIS A 15 3.85 -9.25 18.34
N ASN A 16 3.05 -10.07 19.01
CA ASN A 16 1.62 -10.12 18.72
C ASN A 16 0.97 -8.78 19.09
N GLY A 17 0.45 -8.07 18.08
CA GLY A 17 -0.18 -6.76 18.23
C GLY A 17 -1.70 -6.81 18.45
N LEU A 18 -2.34 -7.99 18.43
CA LEU A 18 -3.80 -8.12 18.43
C LEU A 18 -4.47 -7.43 19.62
N GLN A 19 -3.93 -7.65 20.82
CA GLN A 19 -4.45 -7.03 22.04
C GLN A 19 -4.02 -5.56 22.19
N ASN A 20 -3.08 -5.10 21.36
CA ASN A 20 -2.54 -3.75 21.37
C ASN A 20 -3.05 -2.90 20.18
N GLY A 21 -4.07 -3.38 19.46
CA GLY A 21 -4.78 -2.61 18.44
C GLY A 21 -4.40 -2.90 16.99
N THR A 22 -3.50 -3.84 16.70
CA THR A 22 -3.33 -4.36 15.33
C THR A 22 -4.49 -5.30 15.01
N ASP A 23 -5.05 -5.21 13.81
CA ASP A 23 -6.13 -6.09 13.35
C ASP A 23 -5.68 -7.01 12.20
N GLN A 24 -4.64 -6.62 11.46
CA GLN A 24 -4.11 -7.37 10.32
C GLN A 24 -2.59 -7.28 10.24
N ASP A 25 -1.93 -8.44 10.18
CA ASP A 25 -0.50 -8.57 9.95
C ASP A 25 -0.19 -8.71 8.45
N MET A 26 0.82 -7.97 7.99
CA MET A 26 1.32 -8.00 6.62
C MET A 26 2.82 -8.23 6.57
N PRO A 27 3.30 -9.01 5.58
CA PRO A 27 2.53 -9.64 4.51
C PRO A 27 1.94 -11.01 4.92
N GLY A 28 2.10 -11.39 6.18
CA GLY A 28 1.81 -12.73 6.69
C GLY A 28 2.94 -13.70 6.36
N ILE A 29 2.58 -14.96 6.10
CA ILE A 29 3.52 -16.11 6.05
C ILE A 29 3.71 -16.70 4.65
N ALA A 30 3.02 -16.16 3.65
CA ALA A 30 3.01 -16.75 2.31
C ALA A 30 4.27 -16.36 1.52
N ASP A 31 4.72 -17.25 0.63
CA ASP A 31 5.70 -16.88 -0.39
C ASP A 31 5.00 -16.03 -1.45
N HIS A 32 5.32 -14.73 -1.48
CA HIS A 32 4.70 -13.76 -2.40
C HIS A 32 5.35 -13.75 -3.79
N GLY A 33 6.08 -14.80 -4.17
CA GLY A 33 6.77 -14.87 -5.48
C GLY A 33 7.98 -13.95 -5.58
N ILE A 34 8.46 -13.47 -4.43
CA ILE A 34 9.66 -12.62 -4.27
C ILE A 34 10.89 -13.44 -3.86
N GLY A 35 10.79 -14.78 -3.86
CA GLY A 35 11.88 -15.68 -3.47
C GLY A 35 12.26 -15.59 -1.99
N MET A 36 11.41 -14.96 -1.17
CA MET A 36 11.64 -14.79 0.27
C MET A 36 10.82 -15.81 1.05
N THR A 37 11.33 -17.04 1.10
CA THR A 37 10.67 -18.15 1.80
C THR A 37 11.00 -18.21 3.29
N LYS A 38 11.73 -17.24 3.87
CA LYS A 38 12.12 -17.28 5.28
C LYS A 38 12.05 -15.93 6.00
N THR A 39 10.92 -15.79 6.70
CA THR A 39 10.79 -15.42 8.12
C THR A 39 11.18 -14.04 8.63
N CYS A 40 11.78 -13.11 7.86
CA CYS A 40 12.15 -11.78 8.39
C CYS A 40 13.00 -10.91 7.47
N MET A 41 12.81 -9.59 7.59
CA MET A 41 13.79 -8.55 7.27
C MET A 41 14.30 -7.98 8.61
N PRO A 42 15.61 -7.86 8.89
CA PRO A 42 16.79 -8.02 8.02
C PRO A 42 17.39 -9.45 7.98
N PRO A 43 18.38 -9.72 7.11
CA PRO A 43 19.10 -10.99 7.05
C PRO A 43 19.77 -11.34 8.39
N GLY A 44 19.39 -12.46 8.99
CA GLY A 44 19.99 -12.96 10.25
C GLY A 44 19.02 -13.16 11.42
N CYS A 45 17.75 -12.77 11.28
CA CYS A 45 16.72 -13.09 12.26
C CYS A 45 16.46 -14.62 12.24
N LYS A 46 16.98 -15.32 13.26
CA LYS A 46 17.04 -16.79 13.32
C LYS A 46 15.73 -17.48 13.72
N ASN A 47 14.69 -16.71 14.03
CA ASN A 47 13.48 -17.24 14.61
C ASN A 47 12.28 -16.96 13.69
N ALA A 48 11.53 -18.00 13.40
CA ALA A 48 10.30 -18.02 12.60
C ALA A 48 9.11 -17.27 13.26
N SER A 49 9.39 -16.25 14.06
CA SER A 49 8.46 -15.61 15.00
C SER A 49 7.66 -14.45 14.40
N LEU A 50 7.88 -14.06 13.13
CA LEU A 50 7.07 -13.03 12.46
C LEU A 50 5.66 -13.49 12.07
N ALA A 51 5.25 -14.65 12.57
CA ALA A 51 4.01 -15.30 12.19
C ALA A 51 2.95 -15.11 13.29
N TRP A 52 2.84 -13.90 13.83
CA TRP A 52 2.01 -13.58 14.99
C TRP A 52 0.52 -13.85 14.76
N TYR A 53 0.11 -13.89 13.49
CA TYR A 53 -1.26 -14.15 13.06
C TYR A 53 -1.40 -15.53 12.39
N MET A 54 -0.44 -16.45 12.59
CA MET A 54 -0.64 -17.87 12.24
C MET A 54 -1.81 -18.45 13.04
N PRO A 55 -2.57 -19.40 12.46
CA PRO A 55 -3.69 -20.04 13.15
C PRO A 55 -3.32 -20.60 14.53
N SER A 56 -2.14 -21.20 14.69
CA SER A 56 -1.67 -21.73 15.98
C SER A 56 -1.43 -20.64 17.03
N VAL A 57 -0.97 -19.47 16.63
CA VAL A 57 -0.76 -18.33 17.54
C VAL A 57 -2.08 -17.65 17.87
N LEU A 58 -2.94 -17.43 16.88
CA LEU A 58 -4.27 -16.84 17.09
C LEU A 58 -5.13 -17.74 18.00
N ALA A 59 -5.03 -19.05 17.90
CA ALA A 59 -5.73 -19.99 18.78
C ALA A 59 -5.36 -19.82 20.28
N THR A 60 -4.24 -19.17 20.60
CA THR A 60 -3.85 -18.85 21.98
C THR A 60 -4.38 -17.49 22.48
N GLN A 61 -5.02 -16.70 21.61
CA GLN A 61 -5.53 -15.37 21.93
C GLN A 61 -7.01 -15.40 22.35
N PRO A 62 -7.50 -14.40 23.10
CA PRO A 62 -8.91 -14.29 23.41
C PRO A 62 -9.77 -14.21 22.15
N SER A 63 -10.82 -15.04 22.06
CA SER A 63 -11.73 -15.09 20.90
C SER A 63 -12.30 -13.72 20.56
N LYS A 64 -12.72 -12.96 21.58
CA LYS A 64 -13.24 -11.61 21.41
C LYS A 64 -12.26 -10.67 20.68
N SER A 65 -10.96 -10.76 20.95
CA SER A 65 -9.97 -9.91 20.29
C SER A 65 -9.85 -10.22 18.80
N ILE A 66 -9.96 -11.51 18.45
CA ILE A 66 -9.96 -11.98 17.05
C ILE A 66 -11.24 -11.53 16.35
N ASP A 67 -12.39 -11.71 16.99
CA ASP A 67 -13.70 -11.32 16.46
C ASP A 67 -13.78 -9.80 16.23
N ASP A 68 -13.32 -8.99 17.18
CA ASP A 68 -13.30 -7.54 17.05
C ASP A 68 -12.41 -7.08 15.88
N ALA A 69 -11.23 -7.70 15.70
CA ALA A 69 -10.34 -7.40 14.59
C ALA A 69 -10.96 -7.79 13.23
N ALA A 70 -11.48 -9.01 13.13
CA ALA A 70 -12.16 -9.50 11.93
C ALA A 70 -13.38 -8.63 11.58
N LEU A 71 -14.16 -8.22 12.59
CA LEU A 71 -15.33 -7.38 12.42
C LEU A 71 -14.97 -6.01 11.84
N ARG A 72 -13.87 -5.38 12.27
CA ARG A 72 -13.42 -4.08 11.72
C ARG A 72 -13.04 -4.17 10.24
N ILE A 73 -12.35 -5.25 9.84
CA ILE A 73 -11.98 -5.51 8.45
C ILE A 73 -13.24 -5.75 7.61
N LEU A 74 -14.12 -6.64 8.07
CA LEU A 74 -15.38 -6.96 7.38
C LEU A 74 -16.30 -5.72 7.29
N ALA A 75 -16.38 -4.90 8.34
CA ALA A 75 -17.16 -3.67 8.33
C ALA A 75 -16.72 -2.71 7.22
N ALA A 76 -15.41 -2.58 6.97
CA ALA A 76 -14.88 -1.78 5.86
C ALA A 76 -15.29 -2.37 4.49
N ILE A 77 -15.22 -3.69 4.33
CA ILE A 77 -15.64 -4.41 3.11
C ILE A 77 -17.14 -4.19 2.84
N PHE A 78 -17.99 -4.38 3.86
CA PHE A 78 -19.43 -4.21 3.76
C PHE A 78 -19.82 -2.75 3.50
N ARG A 79 -19.18 -1.79 4.18
CA ARG A 79 -19.42 -0.35 3.99
C ARG A 79 -19.14 0.10 2.55
N LEU A 80 -18.07 -0.41 1.94
CA LEU A 80 -17.69 -0.12 0.57
C LEU A 80 -18.42 -0.99 -0.47
N ARG A 81 -19.26 -1.94 -0.02
CA ARG A 81 -19.95 -2.91 -0.88
C ARG A 81 -19.00 -3.63 -1.84
N ILE A 82 -17.78 -3.92 -1.38
CA ILE A 82 -16.75 -4.56 -2.19
C ILE A 82 -17.24 -5.96 -2.55
N LYS A 83 -17.35 -6.21 -3.86
CA LYS A 83 -17.63 -7.53 -4.42
C LYS A 83 -16.40 -7.95 -5.21
N SER A 84 -15.94 -9.18 -4.99
CA SER A 84 -14.82 -9.68 -5.77
C SER A 84 -15.25 -9.94 -7.21
N LYS A 85 -14.45 -9.49 -8.18
CA LYS A 85 -14.65 -9.74 -9.61
C LYS A 85 -13.92 -11.00 -10.10
N CYS A 86 -13.16 -11.64 -9.22
CA CYS A 86 -12.40 -12.86 -9.45
C CYS A 86 -12.19 -13.58 -8.11
N SER A 87 -11.76 -14.85 -8.12
CA SER A 87 -11.34 -15.55 -6.91
C SER A 87 -9.83 -15.82 -6.97
N PRO A 88 -9.02 -15.43 -5.97
CA PRO A 88 -7.64 -15.86 -5.88
C PRO A 88 -7.53 -17.40 -5.93
N PRO A 89 -6.46 -17.96 -6.54
CA PRO A 89 -5.34 -17.24 -7.18
C PRO A 89 -5.63 -16.79 -8.63
N HIS A 90 -6.81 -17.05 -9.18
CA HIS A 90 -7.16 -16.87 -10.59
C HIS A 90 -7.57 -15.44 -10.98
N CYS A 91 -6.93 -14.42 -10.38
CA CYS A 91 -7.25 -13.01 -10.58
C CYS A 91 -6.34 -12.27 -11.57
N LYS A 92 -5.28 -12.92 -12.07
CA LYS A 92 -4.19 -12.27 -12.82
C LYS A 92 -4.66 -11.47 -14.04
N GLN A 93 -5.61 -11.98 -14.81
CA GLN A 93 -6.12 -11.28 -15.98
C GLN A 93 -6.90 -10.01 -15.62
N TRP A 94 -7.74 -10.10 -14.58
CA TRP A 94 -8.51 -8.96 -14.08
C TRP A 94 -7.58 -7.87 -13.50
N LEU A 95 -6.57 -8.25 -12.71
CA LEU A 95 -5.60 -7.31 -12.11
C LEU A 95 -4.72 -6.58 -13.14
N LYS A 96 -4.50 -7.18 -14.32
CA LYS A 96 -3.63 -6.61 -15.38
C LYS A 96 -4.40 -5.83 -16.45
N GLN A 97 -5.68 -5.53 -16.23
CA GLN A 97 -6.47 -4.76 -17.18
C GLN A 97 -5.94 -3.33 -17.31
N ASN A 98 -5.92 -2.80 -18.54
CA ASN A 98 -5.64 -1.39 -18.76
C ASN A 98 -6.86 -0.56 -18.34
N VAL A 99 -6.72 0.18 -17.23
CA VAL A 99 -7.75 1.05 -16.67
C VAL A 99 -7.47 2.54 -16.92
N THR A 100 -6.52 2.86 -17.80
CA THR A 100 -6.16 4.23 -18.16
C THR A 100 -7.29 4.91 -18.91
N ARG A 101 -7.66 6.11 -18.49
CA ARG A 101 -8.70 6.94 -19.12
C ARG A 101 -8.13 8.33 -19.43
N PRO A 102 -8.56 9.02 -20.51
CA PRO A 102 -8.15 10.40 -20.78
C PRO A 102 -8.35 11.34 -19.58
N ALA A 103 -9.41 11.12 -18.79
CA ALA A 103 -9.68 11.87 -17.57
C ALA A 103 -8.60 11.67 -16.48
N HIS A 104 -8.07 10.46 -16.28
CA HIS A 104 -6.98 10.22 -15.33
C HIS A 104 -5.71 10.97 -15.76
N VAL A 105 -5.39 10.95 -17.05
CA VAL A 105 -4.22 11.65 -17.62
C VAL A 105 -4.37 13.16 -17.48
N ALA A 106 -5.56 13.70 -17.78
CA ALA A 106 -5.85 15.12 -17.63
C ALA A 106 -5.71 15.56 -16.16
N LEU A 107 -6.27 14.80 -15.22
CA LEU A 107 -6.16 15.09 -13.79
C LEU A 107 -4.70 15.05 -13.30
N ALA A 108 -3.93 14.03 -13.70
CA ALA A 108 -2.52 13.93 -13.34
C ALA A 108 -1.69 15.13 -13.85
N ARG A 109 -1.93 15.56 -15.10
CA ARG A 109 -1.27 16.76 -15.66
C ARG A 109 -1.65 18.03 -14.92
N HIS A 110 -2.93 18.16 -14.56
CA HIS A 110 -3.43 19.31 -13.82
C HIS A 110 -2.80 19.40 -12.42
N ILE A 111 -2.82 18.31 -11.64
CA ILE A 111 -2.18 18.28 -10.32
C ILE A 111 -0.67 18.53 -10.42
N ALA A 112 0.00 17.95 -11.42
CA ALA A 112 1.42 18.23 -11.65
C ALA A 112 1.68 19.72 -11.87
N ALA A 113 0.90 20.38 -12.73
CA ALA A 113 1.03 21.82 -13.00
C ALA A 113 0.78 22.70 -11.76
N GLU A 114 -0.14 22.32 -10.87
CA GLU A 114 -0.43 23.04 -9.63
C GLU A 114 0.58 22.77 -8.51
N SER A 115 1.24 21.60 -8.53
CA SER A 115 2.14 21.16 -7.46
C SER A 115 3.61 21.57 -7.62
N ILE A 116 4.02 21.99 -8.82
CA ILE A 116 5.41 22.43 -9.07
C ILE A 116 5.68 23.75 -8.36
N VAL A 117 6.68 23.75 -7.48
CA VAL A 117 7.13 24.94 -6.76
C VAL A 117 8.37 25.53 -7.43
N LEU A 118 8.27 26.78 -7.88
CA LEU A 118 9.40 27.53 -8.42
C LEU A 118 10.27 28.08 -7.26
N LEU A 119 11.37 27.40 -6.96
CA LEU A 119 12.25 27.77 -5.84
C LEU A 119 13.12 29.00 -6.12
N LYS A 120 13.46 29.25 -7.38
CA LYS A 120 14.34 30.34 -7.80
C LYS A 120 13.99 30.83 -9.20
N ASN A 121 13.89 32.15 -9.38
CA ASN A 121 13.61 32.79 -10.67
C ASN A 121 14.37 34.11 -10.81
N ASP A 122 15.70 34.03 -10.92
CA ASP A 122 16.54 35.23 -11.07
C ASP A 122 16.28 35.92 -12.40
N GLY A 123 16.18 37.24 -12.37
CA GLY A 123 16.05 38.07 -13.58
C GLY A 123 14.78 37.82 -14.40
N GLY A 124 13.77 37.13 -13.84
CA GLY A 124 12.53 36.83 -14.55
C GLY A 124 12.71 35.85 -15.71
N LEU A 125 13.66 34.91 -15.61
CA LEU A 125 13.96 33.92 -16.64
C LEU A 125 12.74 33.07 -17.04
N LEU A 126 11.86 32.77 -16.10
CA LEU A 126 10.59 32.09 -16.34
C LEU A 126 9.41 33.06 -16.20
N PRO A 127 8.35 32.91 -17.02
CA PRO A 127 8.15 31.85 -18.03
C PRO A 127 9.01 32.02 -19.28
N LEU A 128 9.37 30.90 -19.93
CA LEU A 128 10.11 30.96 -21.20
C LEU A 128 9.26 31.67 -22.27
N PRO A 129 9.86 32.54 -23.11
CA PRO A 129 9.14 33.23 -24.17
C PRO A 129 8.62 32.22 -25.21
N GLY A 130 7.32 32.27 -25.50
CA GLY A 130 6.61 31.27 -26.33
C GLY A 130 6.95 31.26 -27.83
N LYS A 131 7.76 32.22 -28.32
CA LYS A 131 8.30 32.27 -29.68
C LYS A 131 9.73 32.83 -29.62
N GLY A 132 10.69 32.20 -30.31
CA GLY A 132 12.07 32.70 -30.46
C GLY A 132 13.17 31.95 -29.70
N GLN A 133 12.87 30.85 -28.99
CA GLN A 133 13.92 29.97 -28.47
C GLN A 133 14.40 29.02 -29.58
N GLU A 134 15.35 29.48 -30.39
CA GLU A 134 15.88 28.70 -31.51
C GLU A 134 16.86 27.60 -31.07
N LYS A 135 17.36 27.66 -29.84
CA LYS A 135 18.34 26.71 -29.29
C LYS A 135 17.98 26.36 -27.85
N ILE A 136 17.52 25.13 -27.66
CA ILE A 136 17.23 24.55 -26.35
C ILE A 136 18.14 23.32 -26.20
N SER A 137 18.93 23.28 -25.13
CA SER A 137 19.67 22.07 -24.75
C SER A 137 19.02 21.44 -23.53
N SER A 138 18.60 20.19 -23.67
CA SER A 138 18.18 19.35 -22.54
C SER A 138 19.37 18.51 -22.11
N ILE A 139 19.66 18.50 -20.82
CA ILE A 139 20.69 17.66 -20.20
C ILE A 139 19.97 16.83 -19.14
N ALA A 140 20.22 15.52 -19.13
CA ALA A 140 19.67 14.58 -18.14
C ALA A 140 20.73 14.26 -17.09
#